data_AF-A0A1A2D2C8-F1
#
_entry.id   AF-A0A1A2D2C8-F1
#
_cell.length_a   1.000
_cell.length_b   1.000
_cell.length_c   1.000
_cell.angle_alpha   90.00
_cell.angle_beta   90.00
_cell.angle_gamma   90.00
#
_symmetry.space_group_name_H-M   'P 1'
#
loop_
_entity.id
_entity.type
_entity.pdbx_description
1 polymer ?
#
loop_
_entity_poly.entity_id
_entity_poly.type
_entity_poly.pdbx_seq_one_letter_code
_entity_poly.pdbx_strand_id
1 'polypeptide(L)'
;MRRILLCEYRDGDTQPTCDGVALLLGISVEDMLEQWDPAAGLDTMPAEWKRRGAKRALHAKNAVGSNVTSVVLAFLAVRDWPGCRIDFDEKGGKMWAVFEEPGSGG
;
A
#
# COMPACT_ATOMS: atom_id res chain seq x y z
N MET A 1 -13.48 11.70 7.95
CA MET A 1 -13.06 10.97 6.73
C MET A 1 -11.55 10.79 6.71
N ARG A 2 -11.05 9.54 6.74
CA ARG A 2 -9.60 9.24 6.74
C ARG A 2 -9.16 8.77 5.35
N ARG A 3 -8.02 9.26 4.87
CA ARG A 3 -7.39 8.84 3.61
C ARG A 3 -5.94 8.44 3.86
N ILE A 4 -5.50 7.34 3.28
CA ILE A 4 -4.13 6.84 3.36
C ILE A 4 -3.60 6.76 1.92
N LEU A 5 -2.56 7.52 1.60
CA LEU A 5 -1.92 7.46 0.27
C LEU A 5 -1.09 6.17 0.18
N LEU A 6 -1.36 5.31 -0.79
CA LEU A 6 -0.72 4.00 -0.93
C LEU A 6 0.40 3.99 -1.97
N CYS A 7 0.20 4.67 -3.08
CA CYS A 7 1.21 4.84 -4.10
C CYS A 7 0.99 6.12 -4.89
N GLU A 8 2.05 6.56 -5.53
CA GLU A 8 2.06 7.74 -6.37
C GLU A 8 3.01 7.56 -7.55
N TYR A 9 2.73 8.23 -8.66
CA TYR A 9 3.58 8.22 -9.84
C TYR A 9 4.77 9.15 -9.64
N ARG A 10 5.98 8.60 -9.68
CA ARG A 10 7.25 9.31 -9.53
C ARG A 10 8.28 8.71 -10.48
N ASP A 11 9.05 9.57 -11.12
CA ASP A 11 10.17 9.17 -11.99
C ASP A 11 9.78 8.16 -13.09
N GLY A 12 8.56 8.27 -13.61
CA GLY A 12 8.08 7.41 -14.70
C GLY A 12 7.40 6.11 -14.26
N ASP A 13 7.30 5.83 -12.95
CA ASP A 13 6.69 4.60 -12.43
C ASP A 13 5.81 4.86 -11.19
N THR A 14 4.91 3.92 -10.90
CA THR A 14 4.09 3.93 -9.69
C THR A 14 4.89 3.39 -8.51
N GLN A 15 5.27 4.26 -7.58
CA GLN A 15 6.02 3.89 -6.39
C GLN A 15 5.10 3.81 -5.16
N PRO A 16 5.20 2.75 -4.34
CA PRO A 16 4.53 2.70 -3.04
C PRO A 16 5.05 3.81 -2.12
N THR A 17 4.13 4.40 -1.35
CA THR A 17 4.50 5.27 -0.22
C THR A 17 4.92 4.44 1.00
N CYS A 18 5.30 5.09 2.09
CA CYS A 18 5.53 4.47 3.39
C CYS A 18 4.35 3.56 3.81
N ASP A 19 3.12 4.08 3.74
CA ASP A 19 1.90 3.29 4.03
C ASP A 19 1.70 2.13 3.04
N GLY A 20 1.99 2.34 1.75
CA GLY A 20 1.93 1.28 0.74
C GLY A 20 2.92 0.14 1.00
N VAL A 21 4.14 0.48 1.44
CA VAL A 21 5.14 -0.51 1.86
C VAL A 21 4.66 -1.24 3.12
N ALA A 22 4.19 -0.52 4.14
CA ALA A 22 3.66 -1.15 5.36
C ALA A 22 2.51 -2.12 5.05
N LEU A 23 1.61 -1.74 4.13
CA LEU A 23 0.54 -2.62 3.63
C LEU A 23 1.09 -3.86 2.89
N LEU A 24 2.10 -3.69 2.03
CA LEU A 24 2.75 -4.82 1.34
C LEU A 24 3.37 -5.79 2.34
N LEU A 25 3.98 -5.27 3.38
CA LEU A 25 4.56 -6.05 4.47
C LEU A 25 3.46 -6.64 5.37
N GLY A 26 2.28 -6.01 5.46
CA GLY A 26 1.22 -6.41 6.38
C GLY A 26 1.64 -6.22 7.83
N ILE A 27 2.19 -5.04 8.14
CA ILE A 27 2.58 -4.54 9.47
C ILE A 27 2.10 -3.08 9.60
N SER A 28 2.14 -2.51 10.81
CA SER A 28 1.84 -1.09 10.99
C SER A 28 2.99 -0.21 10.48
N VAL A 29 2.70 1.05 10.14
CA VAL A 29 3.75 2.03 9.81
C VAL A 29 4.64 2.28 11.02
N GLU A 30 4.10 2.28 12.23
CA GLU A 30 4.86 2.45 13.48
C GLU A 30 5.90 1.34 13.64
N ASP A 31 5.48 0.06 13.60
CA ASP A 31 6.39 -1.10 13.66
C ASP A 31 7.45 -1.05 12.55
N MET A 32 7.05 -0.55 11.37
CA MET A 32 7.94 -0.42 10.23
C MET A 32 9.05 0.59 10.51
N LEU A 33 8.68 1.79 11.00
CA LEU A 33 9.59 2.90 11.26
C LEU A 33 10.50 2.66 12.48
N GLU A 34 10.10 1.79 13.41
CA GLU A 34 10.97 1.39 14.53
C GLU A 34 12.21 0.59 14.09
N GLN A 35 12.13 -0.13 12.97
CA GLN A 35 13.18 -1.07 12.55
C GLN A 35 13.80 -0.73 11.17
N TRP A 36 13.18 0.17 10.41
CA TRP A 36 13.67 0.57 9.10
C TRP A 36 13.36 2.04 8.81
N ASP A 37 14.36 2.77 8.35
CA ASP A 37 14.21 4.13 7.85
C ASP A 37 13.90 4.09 6.33
N PRO A 38 12.69 4.49 5.90
CA PRO A 38 12.34 4.51 4.48
C PRO A 38 13.19 5.48 3.67
N ALA A 39 13.77 6.52 4.28
CA ALA A 39 14.65 7.47 3.61
C ALA A 39 16.00 6.84 3.24
N ALA A 40 16.43 5.80 3.95
CA ALA A 40 17.60 5.00 3.60
C ALA A 40 17.36 4.06 2.40
N GLY A 41 16.13 4.00 1.88
CA GLY A 41 15.77 3.27 0.67
C GLY A 41 15.53 1.77 0.88
N LEU A 42 14.87 1.14 -0.09
CA LEU A 42 14.44 -0.26 0.00
C LEU A 42 15.61 -1.25 0.12
N ASP A 43 16.81 -0.88 -0.31
CA ASP A 43 17.99 -1.75 -0.23
C ASP A 43 18.43 -2.03 1.20
N THR A 44 18.17 -1.10 2.12
CA THR A 44 18.49 -1.24 3.55
C THR A 44 17.40 -1.98 4.34
N MET A 45 16.27 -2.31 3.71
CA MET A 45 15.17 -3.01 4.37
C MET A 45 15.59 -4.41 4.85
N PRO A 46 15.17 -4.84 6.05
CA PRO A 46 15.44 -6.19 6.55
C PRO A 46 15.07 -7.30 5.56
N ALA A 47 15.95 -8.30 5.39
CA ALA A 47 15.78 -9.36 4.40
C ALA A 47 14.51 -10.21 4.62
N GLU A 48 14.07 -10.36 5.86
CA GLU A 48 12.79 -11.00 6.19
C GLU A 48 11.58 -10.21 5.69
N TRP A 49 11.62 -8.87 5.75
CA TRP A 49 10.56 -8.01 5.25
C TRP A 49 10.51 -8.01 3.74
N LYS A 50 11.67 -7.95 3.05
CA LYS A 50 11.74 -8.13 1.60
C LYS A 50 11.08 -9.45 1.16
N ARG A 51 11.38 -10.55 1.86
CA ARG A 51 10.76 -11.87 1.60
C ARG A 51 9.26 -11.88 1.87
N ARG A 52 8.82 -11.29 2.99
CA ARG A 52 7.40 -11.19 3.36
C ARG A 52 6.60 -10.37 2.35
N GLY A 53 7.10 -9.19 1.99
CA GLY A 53 6.52 -8.31 0.98
C GLY A 53 6.43 -9.00 -0.38
N ALA A 54 7.50 -9.67 -0.82
CA ALA A 54 7.51 -10.43 -2.07
C ALA A 54 6.45 -11.55 -2.08
N LYS A 55 6.30 -12.30 -0.99
CA LYS A 55 5.28 -13.36 -0.86
C LYS A 55 3.86 -12.78 -0.97
N ARG A 56 3.58 -11.68 -0.27
CA ARG A 56 2.26 -11.02 -0.28
C ARG A 56 1.96 -10.41 -1.64
N ALA A 57 2.94 -9.75 -2.25
CA ALA A 57 2.82 -9.21 -3.60
C ALA A 57 2.54 -10.33 -4.62
N LEU A 58 3.27 -11.45 -4.56
CA LEU A 58 3.04 -12.59 -5.46
C LEU A 58 1.63 -13.16 -5.30
N HIS A 59 1.16 -13.33 -4.06
CA HIS A 59 -0.19 -13.79 -3.80
C HIS A 59 -1.25 -12.84 -4.41
N ALA A 60 -1.11 -11.53 -4.21
CA ALA A 60 -2.00 -10.53 -4.77
C ALA A 60 -1.96 -10.54 -6.32
N LYS A 61 -0.76 -10.59 -6.92
CA LYS A 61 -0.58 -10.69 -8.38
C LYS A 61 -1.33 -11.89 -8.96
N ASN A 62 -1.23 -13.05 -8.31
CA ASN A 62 -1.95 -14.25 -8.73
C ASN A 62 -3.47 -14.12 -8.57
N ALA A 63 -3.95 -13.44 -7.52
CA ALA A 63 -5.37 -13.23 -7.28
C ALA A 63 -6.01 -12.27 -8.30
N VAL A 64 -5.29 -11.22 -8.69
CA VAL A 64 -5.81 -10.19 -9.62
C VAL A 64 -5.41 -10.41 -11.09
N GLY A 65 -4.49 -11.34 -11.37
CA GLY A 65 -3.97 -11.57 -12.73
C GLY A 65 -3.16 -10.39 -13.29
N SER A 66 -2.57 -9.55 -12.43
CA SER A 66 -1.84 -8.34 -12.84
C SER A 66 -0.57 -8.12 -12.02
N ASN A 67 0.47 -7.62 -12.68
CA ASN A 67 1.73 -7.22 -12.06
C ASN A 67 1.81 -5.73 -11.72
N VAL A 68 0.79 -4.94 -12.07
CA VAL A 68 0.76 -3.49 -11.84
C VAL A 68 0.70 -3.19 -10.34
N THR A 69 1.65 -2.40 -9.84
CA THR A 69 1.81 -2.09 -8.40
C THR A 69 0.54 -1.53 -7.77
N SER A 70 -0.14 -0.59 -8.43
CA SER A 70 -1.39 0.00 -7.91
C SER A 70 -2.49 -1.04 -7.78
N VAL A 71 -2.65 -1.95 -8.74
CA VAL A 71 -3.64 -3.04 -8.70
C VAL A 71 -3.34 -4.01 -7.55
N VAL A 72 -2.07 -4.37 -7.37
CA VAL A 72 -1.61 -5.25 -6.28
C VAL A 72 -1.90 -4.62 -4.91
N LEU A 73 -1.57 -3.35 -4.74
CA LEU A 73 -1.80 -2.60 -3.50
C LEU A 73 -3.29 -2.40 -3.23
N ALA A 74 -4.10 -2.08 -4.24
CA ALA A 74 -5.54 -1.95 -4.12
C ALA A 74 -6.19 -3.24 -3.60
N PHE A 75 -5.80 -4.40 -4.15
CA PHE A 75 -6.27 -5.70 -3.68
C PHE A 75 -5.91 -5.95 -2.22
N LEU A 76 -4.64 -5.72 -1.84
CA LEU A 76 -4.19 -5.92 -0.47
C LEU A 76 -4.91 -4.99 0.51
N ALA A 77 -5.13 -3.73 0.14
CA ALA A 77 -5.83 -2.75 0.98
C ALA A 77 -7.28 -3.18 1.24
N VAL A 78 -8.03 -3.54 0.19
CA VAL A 78 -9.43 -3.97 0.33
C VAL A 78 -9.54 -5.25 1.15
N ARG A 79 -8.57 -6.17 1.01
CA ARG A 79 -8.54 -7.43 1.76
C ARG A 79 -8.20 -7.22 3.23
N ASP A 80 -7.18 -6.42 3.54
CA ASP A 80 -6.65 -6.26 4.89
C ASP A 80 -7.41 -5.19 5.69
N TRP A 81 -8.08 -4.26 5.01
CA TRP A 81 -8.86 -3.19 5.63
C TRP A 81 -10.32 -3.23 5.14
N PRO A 82 -11.17 -4.09 5.75
CA PRO A 82 -12.58 -4.19 5.41
C PRO A 82 -13.29 -2.84 5.49
N GLY A 83 -14.07 -2.52 4.45
CA GLY A 83 -14.81 -1.25 4.37
C GLY A 83 -14.01 -0.08 3.81
N CYS A 84 -12.72 -0.25 3.48
CA CYS A 84 -12.01 0.77 2.72
C CYS A 84 -12.47 0.78 1.25
N ARG A 85 -12.46 1.97 0.64
CA ARG A 85 -12.64 2.18 -0.79
C ARG A 85 -11.32 2.66 -1.39
N ILE A 86 -11.08 2.32 -2.65
CA ILE A 86 -9.90 2.78 -3.37
C ILE A 86 -10.29 3.98 -4.24
N ASP A 87 -9.61 5.10 -4.02
CA ASP A 87 -9.70 6.29 -4.86
C ASP A 87 -8.44 6.39 -5.70
N PHE A 88 -8.58 6.54 -7.01
CA PHE A 88 -7.47 6.62 -7.96
C PHE A 88 -7.58 7.93 -8.76
N ASP A 89 -6.61 8.81 -8.55
CA ASP A 89 -6.45 10.02 -9.35
C ASP A 89 -5.61 9.68 -10.56
N GLU A 90 -6.28 9.41 -11.69
CA GLU A 90 -5.63 9.10 -12.96
C GLU A 90 -4.74 10.24 -13.47
N LYS A 91 -5.06 11.51 -13.13
CA LYS A 91 -4.26 12.67 -13.57
C LYS A 91 -3.01 12.84 -12.73
N GLY A 92 -3.14 12.66 -11.42
CA GLY A 92 -2.03 12.77 -10.47
C GLY A 92 -1.21 11.48 -10.32
N GLY A 93 -1.70 10.36 -10.87
CA GLY A 93 -1.09 9.04 -10.72
C GLY A 93 -1.05 8.57 -9.26
N LYS A 94 -2.01 8.99 -8.44
CA LYS A 94 -2.04 8.73 -6.99
C LYS A 94 -3.18 7.81 -6.63
N MET A 95 -2.95 6.95 -5.64
CA MET A 95 -3.95 6.01 -5.15
C MET A 95 -4.08 6.10 -3.64
N TRP A 96 -5.31 6.21 -3.15
CA TRP A 96 -5.61 6.26 -1.72
C TRP A 96 -6.55 5.14 -1.30
N ALA A 97 -6.32 4.60 -0.10
CA ALA A 97 -7.37 3.92 0.65
C ALA A 97 -8.17 4.97 1.42
N VAL A 98 -9.48 4.96 1.25
CA VAL A 98 -10.42 5.92 1.83
C VAL A 98 -11.36 5.20 2.78
N PHE A 99 -11.49 5.74 3.99
CA PHE A 99 -12.37 5.24 5.03
C PHE A 99 -13.44 6.29 5.29
N GLU A 100 -14.69 5.92 5.03
CA GLU A 100 -15.83 6.68 5.47
C GLU A 100 -15.98 6.49 6.98
N GLU A 101 -16.25 7.57 7.70
CA GLU A 101 -16.72 7.40 9.07
C GLU A 101 -18.11 6.75 9.00
N PRO A 102 -18.43 5.77 9.87
CA PRO A 102 -19.80 5.29 9.98
C PRO A 102 -20.65 6.52 10.28
N GLY A 103 -21.51 6.89 9.32
CA GLY A 103 -22.12 8.21 9.30
C GLY A 103 -22.80 8.54 10.61
N SER A 104 -22.59 9.77 11.07
CA SER A 104 -23.62 10.53 11.77
C SER A 104 -24.83 10.65 10.83
N GLY A 105 -25.63 9.58 10.73
CA GLY A 105 -26.90 9.60 10.03
C GLY A 105 -27.86 10.51 10.80
N GLY A 106 -28.26 11.60 10.17
CA GLY A 106 -29.45 12.38 10.52
C GLY A 106 -30.60 12.02 9.60
#